data_AF-A0A0F9AE72-F1
#
_entry.id   AF-A0A0F9AE72-F1
#
_cell.length_a   1.000
_cell.length_b   1.000
_cell.length_c   1.000
_cell.angle_alpha   90.00
_cell.angle_beta   90.00
_cell.angle_gamma   90.00
#
_symmetry.space_group_name_H-M   'P 1'
#
loop_
_entity.id
_entity.type
_entity.pdbx_description
1 polymer ?
#
loop_
_entity_poly.entity_id
_entity_poly.type
_entity_poly.pdbx_seq_one_letter_code
_entity_poly.pdbx_strand_id
1 'polypeptide(L)'
;QGLLRFGFSNRELKHKGKPSTCADVLEKISKSDKSKHAALARLILELRSSRMLANRYLIPLTTRASYNNGIVYCSINSADTKTGRMTISSPSLQNIPRPDSGFEESNAVRACFGPRIGYTWYFFDYSQIEVIMFCVIAGVVKFIKAYMKGADLHAEMCKQIYGRFTKILRQRTKAVTFGILFGMGLKGLAEQQRVSLIKADKIMTMYLCRIPEIAEFRDECRDLVYRDGYVDCLFGKRYHAERQESYKMVNKRVQGGSAQVLKEGTLQVLALFKTVDFGAQLVLPIHDELILERRNDNPKSEYYFVRAVKEELEKIDQLMGLGLRLRVDVSKTSTNWAEKETVKC
;
A
#
# COMPACT_ATOMS: atom_id res chain seq x y z
N GLN A 1 0.92 27.61 21.50
CA GLN A 1 0.81 28.98 22.04
C GLN A 1 -0.35 29.74 21.41
N GLY A 2 -0.43 29.89 20.08
CA GLY A 2 -1.57 30.56 19.42
C GLY A 2 -2.94 30.03 19.86
N LEU A 3 -3.15 28.70 19.82
CA LEU A 3 -4.41 28.09 20.29
C LEU A 3 -4.74 28.38 21.76
N LEU A 4 -3.73 28.49 22.64
CA LEU A 4 -3.96 28.81 24.04
C LEU A 4 -4.51 30.25 24.19
N ARG A 5 -4.07 31.18 23.34
CA ARG A 5 -4.62 32.56 23.29
C ARG A 5 -6.08 32.58 22.82
N PHE A 6 -6.49 31.62 22.00
CA PHE A 6 -7.88 31.42 21.58
C PHE A 6 -8.72 30.61 22.59
N GLY A 7 -8.21 30.38 23.80
CA GLY A 7 -8.97 29.76 24.90
C GLY A 7 -8.89 28.23 24.96
N PHE A 8 -8.10 27.58 24.11
CA PHE A 8 -7.84 26.14 24.24
C PHE A 8 -7.09 25.86 25.54
N SER A 9 -7.49 24.83 26.26
CA SER A 9 -6.77 24.39 27.46
C SER A 9 -5.60 23.46 27.12
N ASN A 10 -4.58 23.45 27.96
CA ASN A 10 -3.49 22.46 27.88
C ASN A 10 -4.02 21.02 28.02
N ARG A 11 -5.15 20.83 28.70
CA ARG A 11 -5.80 19.51 28.84
C ARG A 11 -6.41 19.05 27.53
N GLU A 12 -7.11 19.94 26.81
CA GLU A 12 -7.67 19.65 25.49
C GLU A 12 -6.58 19.34 24.46
N LEU A 13 -5.45 20.05 24.51
CA LEU A 13 -4.34 19.86 23.58
C LEU A 13 -3.36 18.74 23.98
N LYS A 14 -3.65 17.97 25.03
CA LYS A 14 -2.68 17.01 25.58
C LYS A 14 -2.47 15.80 24.65
N HIS A 15 -1.21 15.57 24.27
CA HIS A 15 -0.77 14.37 23.55
C HIS A 15 0.54 13.85 24.15
N LYS A 16 0.58 12.58 24.56
CA LYS A 16 1.77 11.96 25.17
C LYS A 16 2.40 12.82 26.28
N GLY A 17 1.56 13.41 27.13
CA GLY A 17 2.00 14.20 28.28
C GLY A 17 2.33 15.68 28.00
N LYS A 18 2.39 16.12 26.74
CA LYS A 18 2.69 17.51 26.37
C LYS A 18 1.58 18.13 25.51
N PRO A 19 1.37 19.46 25.54
CA PRO A 19 0.46 20.12 24.60
C PRO A 19 0.96 19.92 23.16
N SER A 20 0.07 19.52 22.26
CA SER A 20 0.33 19.26 20.85
C SER A 20 -0.80 19.80 19.99
N THR A 21 -0.46 20.14 18.74
CA THR A 21 -1.46 20.48 17.71
C THR A 21 -1.48 19.46 16.58
N CYS A 22 -1.00 18.23 16.81
CA CYS A 22 -1.04 17.19 15.78
C CYS A 22 -2.48 16.87 15.34
N ALA A 23 -2.62 16.32 14.13
CA ALA A 23 -3.92 16.01 13.53
C ALA A 23 -4.82 15.21 14.47
N ASP A 24 -4.30 14.14 15.08
CA ASP A 24 -5.03 13.29 16.03
C ASP A 24 -5.67 14.04 17.20
N VAL A 25 -5.02 15.10 17.71
CA VAL A 25 -5.54 15.90 18.82
C VAL A 25 -6.66 16.79 18.33
N LEU A 26 -6.42 17.50 17.21
CA LEU A 26 -7.41 18.41 16.64
C LEU A 26 -8.63 17.64 16.11
N GLU A 27 -8.47 16.43 15.59
CA GLU A 27 -9.56 15.56 15.15
C GLU A 27 -10.45 15.11 16.31
N LYS A 28 -9.86 14.82 17.48
CA LYS A 28 -10.64 14.50 18.68
C LYS A 28 -11.46 15.70 19.15
N ILE A 29 -10.89 16.90 19.05
CA ILE A 29 -11.58 18.14 19.42
C ILE A 29 -12.68 18.46 18.40
N SER A 30 -12.43 18.32 17.10
CA SER A 30 -13.38 18.66 16.03
C SER A 30 -14.60 17.74 15.96
N LYS A 31 -14.47 16.51 16.46
CA LYS A 31 -15.54 15.51 16.58
C LYS A 31 -16.28 15.54 17.92
N SER A 32 -15.87 16.40 18.85
CA SER A 32 -16.49 16.50 20.16
C SER A 32 -17.56 17.59 20.17
N ASP A 33 -18.84 17.20 20.15
CA ASP A 33 -19.98 18.14 20.21
C ASP A 33 -19.98 19.03 21.47
N LYS A 34 -19.28 18.60 22.53
CA LYS A 34 -19.14 19.35 23.79
C LYS A 34 -18.02 20.39 23.76
N SER A 35 -17.16 20.41 22.73
CA SER A 35 -16.04 21.35 22.69
C SER A 35 -16.45 22.64 21.98
N LYS A 36 -16.40 23.77 22.70
CA LYS A 36 -16.54 25.11 22.11
C LYS A 36 -15.49 25.43 21.03
N HIS A 37 -14.42 24.64 20.97
CA HIS A 37 -13.32 24.79 20.01
C HIS A 37 -13.46 23.89 18.77
N ALA A 38 -14.52 23.07 18.68
CA ALA A 38 -14.67 22.07 17.62
C ALA A 38 -14.60 22.68 16.22
N ALA A 39 -15.32 23.79 15.99
CA ALA A 39 -15.32 24.51 14.71
C ALA A 39 -13.94 25.04 14.33
N LEU A 40 -13.23 25.68 15.26
CA LEU A 40 -11.88 26.20 15.02
C LEU A 40 -10.87 25.07 14.80
N ALA A 41 -10.97 23.96 15.53
CA ALA A 41 -10.14 22.78 15.31
C ALA A 41 -10.35 22.18 13.91
N ARG A 42 -11.61 22.13 13.45
CA ARG A 42 -11.98 21.69 12.09
C ARG A 42 -11.38 22.61 11.02
N LEU A 43 -11.57 23.92 11.16
CA LEU A 43 -11.02 24.91 10.24
C LEU A 43 -9.49 24.85 10.14
N ILE A 44 -8.80 24.61 11.26
CA ILE A 44 -7.33 24.46 11.26
C ILE A 44 -6.90 23.20 10.52
N LEU A 45 -7.63 22.09 10.68
CA LEU A 45 -7.35 20.86 9.95
C LEU A 45 -7.56 21.05 8.44
N GLU A 46 -8.66 21.69 8.04
CA GLU A 46 -8.95 22.04 6.65
C GLU A 46 -7.85 22.93 6.05
N LEU A 47 -7.52 24.05 6.71
CA LEU A 47 -6.46 24.96 6.27
C LEU A 47 -5.11 24.24 6.11
N ARG A 48 -4.75 23.38 7.07
CA ARG A 48 -3.49 22.61 7.01
C ARG A 48 -3.50 21.60 5.87
N SER A 49 -4.63 20.95 5.62
CA SER A 49 -4.80 20.05 4.49
C SER A 49 -4.64 20.80 3.17
N SER A 50 -5.41 21.86 2.95
CA SER A 50 -5.37 22.65 1.72
C SER A 50 -3.98 23.22 1.46
N ARG A 51 -3.31 23.74 2.50
CA ARG A 51 -1.93 24.23 2.39
C ARG A 51 -0.94 23.12 2.07
N MET A 52 -1.12 21.93 2.64
CA MET A 52 -0.30 20.76 2.33
C MET A 52 -0.50 20.34 0.87
N LEU A 53 -1.75 20.23 0.39
CA LEU A 53 -2.05 19.89 -1.00
C LEU A 53 -1.46 20.90 -1.98
N ALA A 54 -1.66 22.19 -1.73
CA ALA A 54 -1.13 23.27 -2.57
C ALA A 54 0.40 23.29 -2.60
N ASN A 55 1.04 23.38 -1.43
CA ASN A 55 2.48 23.63 -1.35
C ASN A 55 3.32 22.36 -1.60
N ARG A 56 2.81 21.18 -1.24
CA ARG A 56 3.55 19.92 -1.40
C ARG A 56 3.34 19.29 -2.78
N TYR A 57 2.15 19.45 -3.36
CA TYR A 57 1.81 18.77 -4.61
C TYR A 57 1.49 19.75 -5.73
N LEU A 58 0.41 20.52 -5.65
CA LEU A 58 -0.10 21.27 -6.81
C LEU A 58 0.92 22.28 -7.35
N ILE A 59 1.46 23.16 -6.50
CA ILE A 59 2.41 24.18 -6.95
C ILE A 59 3.69 23.53 -7.54
N PRO A 60 4.40 22.61 -6.84
CA PRO A 60 5.58 21.98 -7.41
C PRO A 60 5.32 21.17 -8.69
N LEU A 61 4.19 20.47 -8.78
CA LEU A 61 3.83 19.66 -9.95
C LEU A 61 3.51 20.53 -11.15
N THR A 62 2.72 21.60 -10.98
CA THR A 62 2.40 22.56 -12.04
C THR A 62 3.66 23.22 -12.58
N THR A 63 4.56 23.65 -11.70
CA THR A 63 5.85 24.22 -12.11
C THR A 63 6.70 23.22 -12.91
N ARG A 64 6.72 21.94 -12.53
CA ARG A 64 7.46 20.91 -13.28
C ARG A 64 6.82 20.59 -14.63
N ALA A 65 5.49 20.57 -14.68
CA ALA A 65 4.72 20.32 -15.90
C ALA A 65 4.91 21.45 -16.92
N SER A 66 4.96 22.71 -16.47
CA SER A 66 5.13 23.87 -17.38
C SER A 66 6.47 23.84 -18.12
N TYR A 67 7.53 23.30 -17.51
CA TYR A 67 8.82 23.13 -18.18
C TYR A 67 8.85 22.02 -19.24
N ASN A 68 7.82 21.18 -19.30
CA ASN A 68 7.84 19.91 -20.03
C ASN A 68 6.54 19.68 -20.82
N ASN A 69 5.91 20.74 -21.32
CA ASN A 69 4.67 20.68 -22.12
C ASN A 69 3.55 19.86 -21.45
N GLY A 70 3.38 20.01 -20.13
CA GLY A 70 2.38 19.31 -19.34
C GLY A 70 2.82 17.94 -18.81
N ILE A 71 4.01 17.45 -19.16
CA ILE A 71 4.53 16.15 -18.70
C ILE A 71 5.33 16.32 -17.40
N VAL A 72 5.09 15.47 -16.41
CA VAL A 72 5.91 15.45 -15.18
C VAL A 72 6.87 14.27 -15.22
N TYR A 73 8.16 14.55 -15.41
CA TYR A 73 9.20 13.55 -15.26
C TYR A 73 9.57 13.36 -13.78
N CYS A 74 9.81 12.10 -13.40
CA CYS A 74 10.27 11.71 -12.08
C CYS A 74 11.50 10.79 -12.17
N SER A 75 12.20 10.61 -11.06
CA SER A 75 13.33 9.70 -10.94
C SER A 75 12.90 8.43 -10.23
N ILE A 76 13.03 7.27 -10.90
CA ILE A 76 12.78 5.95 -10.31
C ILE A 76 14.13 5.40 -9.82
N ASN A 77 14.30 5.32 -8.49
CA ASN A 77 15.54 4.83 -7.88
C ASN A 77 15.38 3.35 -7.52
N SER A 78 16.09 2.48 -8.23
CA SER A 78 15.95 1.02 -8.12
C SER A 78 16.69 0.40 -6.92
N ALA A 79 17.69 1.11 -6.38
CA ALA A 79 18.62 0.65 -5.34
C ALA A 79 18.56 1.45 -4.01
N ASP A 80 17.55 2.30 -3.81
CA ASP A 80 17.53 3.27 -2.71
C ASP A 80 17.01 2.70 -1.37
N THR A 81 16.07 1.75 -1.41
CA THR A 81 15.46 1.26 -0.16
C THR A 81 16.14 0.01 0.40
N LYS A 82 16.23 -0.03 1.74
CA LYS A 82 16.60 -1.24 2.49
C LYS A 82 15.67 -2.43 2.24
N THR A 83 14.44 -2.23 1.74
CA THR A 83 13.49 -3.32 1.41
C THR A 83 13.67 -3.83 -0.03
N GLY A 84 14.34 -3.09 -0.91
CA GLY A 84 14.41 -3.41 -2.34
C GLY A 84 13.26 -2.88 -3.18
N ARG A 85 12.31 -2.14 -2.58
CA ARG A 85 11.33 -1.33 -3.31
C ARG A 85 12.02 -0.23 -4.11
N MET A 86 11.48 0.07 -5.28
CA MET A 86 11.83 1.29 -6.00
C MET A 86 11.28 2.49 -5.23
N THR A 87 12.04 3.58 -5.15
CA THR A 87 11.50 4.88 -4.71
C THR A 87 11.30 5.77 -5.91
N ILE A 88 10.32 6.67 -5.81
CA ILE A 88 10.11 7.71 -6.81
C ILE A 88 10.36 9.05 -6.16
N SER A 89 11.29 9.80 -6.72
CA SER A 89 11.72 11.11 -6.24
C SER A 89 11.69 12.15 -7.37
N SER A 90 11.78 13.41 -6.99
CA SER A 90 11.94 14.54 -7.91
C SER A 90 10.96 14.57 -9.10
N PRO A 91 9.62 14.57 -8.89
CA PRO A 91 8.89 14.62 -7.62
C PRO A 91 8.43 13.23 -7.14
N SER A 92 8.03 13.11 -5.87
CA SER A 92 7.55 11.83 -5.33
C SER A 92 6.11 11.52 -5.75
N LEU A 93 5.95 10.77 -6.84
CA LEU A 93 4.65 10.30 -7.33
C LEU A 93 4.09 9.12 -6.51
N GLN A 94 4.90 8.48 -5.67
CA GLN A 94 4.47 7.42 -4.74
C GLN A 94 3.60 7.92 -3.60
N ASN A 95 3.72 9.20 -3.23
CA ASN A 95 3.06 9.76 -2.06
C ASN A 95 1.86 10.65 -2.43
N ILE A 96 1.35 10.54 -3.66
CA ILE A 96 0.15 11.26 -4.07
C ILE A 96 -1.04 10.75 -3.25
N PRO A 97 -1.83 11.64 -2.61
CA PRO A 97 -2.93 11.27 -1.73
C PRO A 97 -3.90 10.25 -2.35
N ARG A 98 -4.43 9.34 -1.53
CA ARG A 98 -5.44 8.35 -1.93
C ARG A 98 -6.86 8.83 -1.60
N PRO A 99 -7.89 8.34 -2.30
CA PRO A 99 -9.29 8.77 -2.10
C PRO A 99 -9.81 8.59 -0.66
N ASP A 100 -9.25 7.63 0.09
CA ASP A 100 -9.65 7.23 1.44
C ASP A 100 -8.88 7.96 2.56
N SER A 101 -8.08 8.97 2.22
CA SER A 101 -7.26 9.72 3.20
C SER A 101 -8.04 10.69 4.12
N GLY A 102 -9.38 10.60 4.14
CA GLY A 102 -10.24 11.37 5.04
C GLY A 102 -10.64 12.76 4.54
N PHE A 103 -10.42 13.04 3.25
CA PHE A 103 -10.85 14.27 2.58
C PHE A 103 -12.08 13.94 1.74
N GLU A 104 -13.25 14.41 2.17
CA GLU A 104 -14.54 14.13 1.52
C GLU A 104 -14.64 14.77 0.12
N GLU A 105 -13.84 15.79 -0.18
CA GLU A 105 -13.79 16.45 -1.49
C GLU A 105 -12.55 16.03 -2.28
N SER A 106 -12.67 14.91 -2.97
CA SER A 106 -11.94 14.55 -4.18
C SER A 106 -10.41 14.45 -4.10
N ASN A 107 -9.88 13.49 -4.84
CA ASN A 107 -8.46 13.33 -5.04
C ASN A 107 -7.93 14.39 -6.02
N ALA A 108 -8.06 15.67 -5.67
CA ALA A 108 -7.79 16.81 -6.55
C ALA A 108 -6.41 16.73 -7.20
N VAL A 109 -5.42 16.22 -6.46
CA VAL A 109 -4.08 16.00 -6.99
C VAL A 109 -4.05 14.89 -8.04
N ARG A 110 -4.69 13.72 -7.83
CA ARG A 110 -4.76 12.66 -8.86
C ARG A 110 -5.61 13.08 -10.06
N ALA A 111 -6.63 13.91 -9.85
CA ALA A 111 -7.46 14.43 -10.94
C ALA A 111 -6.66 15.30 -11.92
N CYS A 112 -5.52 15.87 -11.51
CA CYS A 112 -4.62 16.61 -12.38
C CYS A 112 -3.73 15.73 -13.28
N PHE A 113 -3.69 14.41 -13.07
CA PHE A 113 -2.90 13.49 -13.90
C PHE A 113 -3.83 12.75 -14.86
N GLY A 114 -3.54 12.80 -16.16
CA GLY A 114 -4.30 12.10 -17.18
C GLY A 114 -3.42 11.58 -18.31
N PRO A 115 -3.96 10.67 -19.15
CA PRO A 115 -3.26 10.18 -20.33
C PRO A 115 -3.02 11.30 -21.36
N ARG A 116 -2.06 11.06 -22.25
CA ARG A 116 -1.90 11.88 -23.45
C ARG A 116 -3.18 11.86 -24.29
N ILE A 117 -3.42 12.91 -25.07
CA ILE A 117 -4.56 12.97 -26.00
C ILE A 117 -4.49 11.76 -26.94
N GLY A 118 -5.60 11.03 -27.06
CA GLY A 118 -5.68 9.81 -27.87
C GLY A 118 -5.06 8.58 -27.20
N TYR A 119 -4.80 8.61 -25.90
CA TYR A 119 -4.33 7.46 -25.12
C TYR A 119 -5.29 7.14 -23.97
N THR A 120 -5.15 5.94 -23.42
CA THR A 120 -5.83 5.46 -22.22
C THR A 120 -4.78 4.91 -21.26
N TRP A 121 -4.92 5.22 -19.98
CA TRP A 121 -4.12 4.62 -18.92
C TRP A 121 -4.75 3.33 -18.43
N TYR A 122 -3.92 2.31 -18.23
CA TYR A 122 -4.27 1.02 -17.69
C TYR A 122 -3.45 0.77 -16.44
N PHE A 123 -4.13 0.29 -15.41
CA PHE A 123 -3.56 0.02 -14.11
C PHE A 123 -3.68 -1.47 -13.85
N PHE A 124 -2.54 -2.12 -13.66
CA PHE A 124 -2.43 -3.53 -13.32
C PHE A 124 -1.94 -3.64 -11.88
N ASP A 125 -2.85 -3.91 -10.94
CA ASP A 125 -2.59 -3.93 -9.49
C ASP A 125 -2.54 -5.38 -8.98
N TYR A 126 -1.43 -5.77 -8.36
CA TYR A 126 -1.32 -7.08 -7.74
C TYR A 126 -2.18 -7.17 -6.47
N SER A 127 -3.32 -7.84 -6.60
CA SER A 127 -4.26 -7.98 -5.49
C SER A 127 -3.64 -8.80 -4.37
N GLN A 128 -3.50 -8.19 -3.18
CA GLN A 128 -3.12 -8.88 -1.94
C GLN A 128 -1.69 -9.43 -1.94
N ILE A 129 -0.77 -8.87 -2.74
CA ILE A 129 0.58 -9.43 -2.93
C ILE A 129 1.35 -9.65 -1.64
N GLU A 130 1.31 -8.72 -0.69
CA GLU A 130 2.06 -8.87 0.58
C GLU A 130 1.54 -10.04 1.42
N VAL A 131 0.22 -10.26 1.50
CA VAL A 131 -0.32 -11.38 2.28
C VAL A 131 -0.13 -12.71 1.56
N ILE A 132 -0.12 -12.71 0.22
CA ILE A 132 0.27 -13.90 -0.58
C ILE A 132 1.73 -14.24 -0.30
N MET A 133 2.63 -13.26 -0.37
CA MET A 133 4.06 -13.45 -0.08
C MET A 133 4.29 -13.95 1.35
N PHE A 134 3.56 -13.42 2.33
CA PHE A 134 3.58 -14.00 3.68
C PHE A 134 3.17 -15.46 3.67
N CYS A 135 2.04 -15.82 3.06
CA CYS A 135 1.55 -17.20 3.05
C CYS A 135 2.54 -18.15 2.37
N VAL A 136 3.17 -17.72 1.28
CA VAL A 136 4.19 -18.48 0.54
C VAL A 136 5.43 -18.69 1.38
N ILE A 137 6.02 -17.62 1.92
CA ILE A 137 7.29 -17.70 2.65
C ILE A 137 7.11 -18.43 3.98
N ALA A 138 6.01 -18.17 4.70
CA ALA A 138 5.71 -18.82 5.97
C ALA A 138 5.06 -20.21 5.80
N GLY A 139 4.92 -20.72 4.58
CA GLY A 139 4.38 -22.08 4.34
C GLY A 139 2.92 -22.28 4.77
N VAL A 140 2.07 -21.24 4.69
CA VAL A 140 0.67 -21.29 5.16
C VAL A 140 -0.23 -21.98 4.12
N VAL A 141 -0.08 -23.29 3.97
CA VAL A 141 -0.70 -24.12 2.92
C VAL A 141 -2.21 -23.93 2.81
N LYS A 142 -2.92 -23.80 3.94
CA LYS A 142 -4.38 -23.61 3.97
C LYS A 142 -4.82 -22.36 3.20
N PHE A 143 -4.08 -21.26 3.36
CA PHE A 143 -4.39 -19.99 2.71
C PHE A 143 -3.94 -19.98 1.26
N ILE A 144 -2.80 -20.59 0.94
CA ILE A 144 -2.37 -20.80 -0.45
C ILE A 144 -3.45 -21.57 -1.22
N LYS A 145 -3.93 -22.70 -0.68
CA LYS A 145 -5.00 -23.49 -1.31
C LYS A 145 -6.30 -22.70 -1.46
N ALA A 146 -6.68 -21.91 -0.45
CA ALA A 146 -7.88 -21.07 -0.55
C ALA A 146 -7.72 -19.99 -1.63
N TYR A 147 -6.55 -19.36 -1.71
CA TYR A 147 -6.22 -18.36 -2.72
C TYR A 147 -6.31 -18.93 -4.14
N MET A 148 -5.74 -20.12 -4.38
CA MET A 148 -5.82 -20.83 -5.67
C MET A 148 -7.26 -21.17 -6.07
N LYS A 149 -8.17 -21.34 -5.10
CA LYS A 149 -9.61 -21.53 -5.34
C LYS A 149 -10.38 -20.21 -5.57
N GLY A 150 -9.67 -19.09 -5.70
CA GLY A 150 -10.28 -17.77 -5.91
C GLY A 150 -10.69 -17.05 -4.62
N ALA A 151 -10.34 -17.55 -3.43
CA ALA A 151 -10.72 -16.91 -2.18
C ALA A 151 -9.92 -15.62 -1.91
N ASP A 152 -10.57 -14.66 -1.25
CA ASP A 152 -9.92 -13.46 -0.71
C ASP A 152 -9.22 -13.79 0.62
N LEU A 153 -7.90 -13.64 0.68
CA LEU A 153 -7.11 -14.07 1.84
C LEU A 153 -7.47 -13.29 3.10
N HIS A 154 -7.72 -11.99 2.99
CA HIS A 154 -8.16 -11.21 4.15
C HIS A 154 -9.55 -11.62 4.63
N ALA A 155 -10.44 -12.04 3.74
CA ALA A 155 -11.75 -12.57 4.10
C ALA A 155 -11.63 -13.95 4.77
N GLU A 156 -10.75 -14.82 4.28
CA GLU A 156 -10.50 -16.13 4.89
C GLU A 156 -9.85 -15.99 6.28
N MET A 157 -8.84 -15.14 6.42
CA MET A 157 -8.27 -14.79 7.73
C MET A 157 -9.34 -14.21 8.66
N CYS A 158 -10.21 -13.33 8.14
CA CYS A 158 -11.30 -12.75 8.94
C CYS A 158 -12.24 -13.82 9.47
N LYS A 159 -12.67 -14.78 8.62
CA LYS A 159 -13.51 -15.90 9.03
C LYS A 159 -12.80 -16.78 10.06
N GLN A 160 -11.52 -17.07 9.87
CA GLN A 160 -10.76 -17.93 10.78
C GLN A 160 -10.58 -17.31 12.17
N ILE A 161 -10.39 -15.99 12.21
CA ILE A 161 -10.13 -15.23 13.43
C ILE A 161 -11.44 -14.92 14.17
N TYR A 162 -12.44 -14.41 13.47
CA TYR A 162 -13.68 -13.91 14.09
C TYR A 162 -14.86 -14.89 13.99
N GLY A 163 -14.71 -16.02 13.30
CA GLY A 163 -15.78 -16.99 13.05
C GLY A 163 -16.88 -16.48 12.10
N ARG A 164 -16.74 -15.27 11.56
CA ARG A 164 -17.74 -14.63 10.70
C ARG A 164 -17.10 -13.63 9.74
N PHE A 165 -17.85 -13.26 8.70
CA PHE A 165 -17.43 -12.28 7.72
C PHE A 165 -18.32 -11.03 7.77
N THR A 166 -17.70 -9.85 7.82
CA THR A 166 -18.31 -8.58 7.43
C THR A 166 -17.27 -7.73 6.72
N LYS A 167 -17.68 -6.79 5.84
CA LYS A 167 -16.72 -5.89 5.15
C LYS A 167 -15.86 -5.09 6.13
N ILE A 168 -16.46 -4.62 7.23
CA ILE A 168 -15.77 -3.90 8.31
C ILE A 168 -14.74 -4.79 8.99
N LEU A 169 -15.10 -6.04 9.32
CA LEU A 169 -14.16 -6.98 9.92
C LEU A 169 -13.05 -7.38 8.95
N ARG A 170 -13.31 -7.50 7.65
CA ARG A 170 -12.26 -7.76 6.64
C ARG A 170 -11.24 -6.61 6.61
N GLN A 171 -11.69 -5.36 6.56
CA GLN A 171 -10.79 -4.20 6.59
C GLN A 171 -9.97 -4.15 7.88
N ARG A 172 -10.62 -4.41 9.02
CA ARG A 172 -9.94 -4.50 10.31
C ARG A 172 -8.92 -5.63 10.32
N THR A 173 -9.26 -6.80 9.78
CA THR A 173 -8.38 -7.96 9.69
C THR A 173 -7.16 -7.65 8.85
N LYS A 174 -7.33 -7.02 7.69
CA LYS A 174 -6.22 -6.53 6.85
C LYS A 174 -5.25 -5.67 7.68
N ALA A 175 -5.79 -4.65 8.35
CA ALA A 175 -4.98 -3.69 9.11
C ALA A 175 -4.24 -4.33 10.30
N VAL A 176 -4.90 -5.23 11.05
CA VAL A 176 -4.29 -5.93 12.19
C VAL A 176 -3.28 -6.98 11.73
N THR A 177 -3.61 -7.76 10.71
CA THR A 177 -2.72 -8.79 10.17
C THR A 177 -1.40 -8.16 9.72
N PHE A 178 -1.46 -7.06 8.95
CA PHE A 178 -0.24 -6.35 8.57
C PHE A 178 0.53 -5.76 9.75
N GLY A 179 -0.17 -5.22 10.75
CA GLY A 179 0.48 -4.79 11.98
C GLY A 179 1.26 -5.92 12.64
N ILE A 180 0.61 -7.04 12.91
CA ILE A 180 1.21 -8.19 13.60
C ILE A 180 2.35 -8.80 12.76
N LEU A 181 2.13 -9.00 11.45
CA LEU A 181 3.16 -9.50 10.53
C LEU A 181 4.39 -8.60 10.52
N PHE A 182 4.21 -7.28 10.55
CA PHE A 182 5.34 -6.34 10.50
C PHE A 182 5.92 -6.00 11.88
N GLY A 183 5.71 -6.88 12.87
CA GLY A 183 6.35 -6.80 14.17
C GLY A 183 5.71 -5.79 15.12
N MET A 184 4.46 -5.37 14.88
CA MET A 184 3.75 -4.51 15.81
C MET A 184 3.55 -5.20 17.15
N GLY A 185 4.15 -4.64 18.19
CA GLY A 185 3.95 -5.09 19.57
C GLY A 185 2.59 -4.69 20.12
N LEU A 186 2.28 -5.20 21.32
CA LEU A 186 1.00 -5.01 22.01
C LEU A 186 0.56 -3.53 22.12
N LYS A 187 1.50 -2.64 22.46
CA LYS A 187 1.24 -1.19 22.57
C LYS A 187 0.83 -0.58 21.23
N GLY A 188 1.55 -0.91 20.16
CA GLY A 188 1.23 -0.44 18.81
C GLY A 188 -0.14 -0.94 18.35
N LEU A 189 -0.46 -2.20 18.65
CA LEU A 189 -1.77 -2.77 18.34
C LEU A 189 -2.90 -2.06 19.09
N ALA A 190 -2.70 -1.76 20.38
CA ALA A 190 -3.66 -1.02 21.18
C ALA A 190 -3.91 0.39 20.62
N GLU A 191 -2.85 1.09 20.23
CA GLU A 191 -2.93 2.42 19.60
C GLU A 191 -3.64 2.37 18.24
N GLN A 192 -3.23 1.47 17.34
CA GLN A 192 -3.83 1.33 16.00
C GLN A 192 -5.32 0.97 16.09
N GLN A 193 -5.68 0.08 17.01
CA GLN A 193 -7.06 -0.37 17.19
C GLN A 193 -7.88 0.55 18.10
N ARG A 194 -7.25 1.56 18.73
CA ARG A 194 -7.88 2.46 19.71
C ARG A 194 -8.59 1.69 20.83
N VAL A 195 -7.92 0.68 21.37
CA VAL A 195 -8.45 -0.17 22.47
C VAL A 195 -7.50 -0.20 23.67
N SER A 196 -7.97 -0.70 24.82
CA SER A 196 -7.11 -0.92 25.99
C SER A 196 -6.06 -2.00 25.72
N LEU A 197 -4.94 -1.97 26.45
CA LEU A 197 -3.89 -3.00 26.36
C LEU A 197 -4.45 -4.41 26.60
N ILE A 198 -5.36 -4.57 27.56
CA ILE A 198 -6.02 -5.86 27.85
C ILE A 198 -6.79 -6.37 26.63
N LYS A 199 -7.50 -5.47 25.91
CA LYS A 199 -8.26 -5.86 24.71
C LYS A 199 -7.34 -6.11 23.52
N ALA A 200 -6.25 -5.36 23.38
CA ALA A 200 -5.23 -5.61 22.38
C ALA A 200 -4.55 -6.97 22.59
N ASP A 201 -4.33 -7.36 23.85
CA ASP A 201 -3.70 -8.63 24.21
C ASP A 201 -4.58 -9.81 23.80
N LYS A 202 -5.88 -9.74 24.12
CA LYS A 202 -6.87 -10.71 23.64
C LYS A 202 -6.90 -10.82 22.11
N ILE A 203 -6.77 -9.70 21.40
CA ILE A 203 -6.71 -9.70 19.94
C ILE A 203 -5.42 -10.37 19.45
N MET A 204 -4.27 -10.00 19.99
CA MET A 204 -2.98 -10.60 19.62
C MET A 204 -3.00 -12.11 19.84
N THR A 205 -3.40 -12.56 21.03
CA THR A 205 -3.49 -13.98 21.38
C THR A 205 -4.43 -14.73 20.45
N MET A 206 -5.61 -14.18 20.15
CA MET A 206 -6.53 -14.78 19.19
C MET A 206 -5.90 -14.95 17.80
N TYR A 207 -5.16 -13.95 17.30
CA TYR A 207 -4.49 -14.04 16.00
C TYR A 207 -3.42 -15.13 16.00
N LEU A 208 -2.53 -15.14 16.99
CA LEU A 208 -1.44 -16.11 17.08
C LEU A 208 -1.96 -17.55 17.32
N CYS A 209 -3.05 -17.73 18.07
CA CYS A 209 -3.67 -19.04 18.26
C CYS A 209 -4.36 -19.55 16.99
N ARG A 210 -5.00 -18.66 16.21
CA ARG A 210 -5.73 -19.06 15.00
C ARG A 210 -4.81 -19.20 13.78
N ILE A 211 -3.73 -18.45 13.73
CA ILE A 211 -2.74 -18.48 12.64
C ILE A 211 -1.35 -18.62 13.28
N PRO A 212 -1.00 -19.82 13.81
CA PRO A 212 0.27 -20.06 14.50
C PRO A 212 1.49 -19.80 13.59
N GLU A 213 1.32 -19.94 12.28
CA GLU A 213 2.36 -19.70 11.29
C GLU A 213 2.91 -18.26 11.36
N ILE A 214 2.15 -17.30 11.89
CA ILE A 214 2.64 -15.94 12.16
C ILE A 214 3.73 -15.95 13.23
N ALA A 215 3.56 -16.69 14.32
CA ALA A 215 4.55 -16.77 15.39
C ALA A 215 5.78 -17.56 14.92
N GLU A 216 5.55 -18.71 14.28
CA GLU A 216 6.60 -19.56 13.73
C GLU A 216 7.49 -18.79 12.75
N PHE A 217 6.89 -18.04 11.82
CA PHE A 217 7.64 -17.24 10.86
C PHE A 217 8.45 -16.11 11.50
N ARG A 218 7.93 -15.52 12.60
CA ARG A 218 8.67 -14.50 13.36
C ARG A 218 9.88 -15.10 14.06
N ASP A 219 9.70 -16.27 14.67
CA ASP A 219 10.77 -16.99 15.35
C ASP A 219 11.82 -17.48 14.36
N GLU A 220 11.41 -18.02 13.20
CA GLU A 220 12.33 -18.39 12.11
C GLU A 220 13.18 -17.18 11.66
N CYS A 221 12.55 -16.04 11.39
CA CYS A 221 13.28 -14.83 11.00
C CYS A 221 14.26 -14.37 12.09
N ARG A 222 13.89 -14.51 13.37
CA ARG A 222 14.78 -14.20 14.49
C ARG A 222 15.95 -15.15 14.53
N ASP A 223 15.71 -16.45 14.43
CA ASP A 223 16.73 -17.47 14.54
C ASP A 223 17.72 -17.40 13.37
N LEU A 224 17.25 -17.11 12.14
CA LEU A 224 18.09 -16.81 10.98
C LEU A 224 19.02 -15.62 11.22
N VAL A 225 18.51 -14.51 11.78
CA VAL A 225 19.35 -13.35 12.12
C VAL A 225 20.36 -13.68 13.20
N TYR A 226 19.98 -14.49 14.20
CA TYR A 226 20.89 -14.87 15.28
C TYR A 226 22.03 -15.78 14.81
N ARG A 227 21.73 -16.67 13.86
CA ARG A 227 22.66 -17.64 13.27
C ARG A 227 23.55 -17.01 12.20
N ASP A 228 22.95 -16.31 11.23
CA ASP A 228 23.62 -15.89 10.00
C ASP A 228 23.81 -14.37 9.88
N GLY A 229 23.14 -13.57 10.70
CA GLY A 229 23.17 -12.10 10.64
C GLY A 229 22.32 -11.50 9.51
N TYR A 230 21.54 -12.31 8.79
CA TYR A 230 20.64 -11.86 7.73
C TYR A 230 19.45 -12.81 7.53
N VAL A 231 18.47 -12.34 6.76
CA VAL A 231 17.42 -13.17 6.15
C VAL A 231 17.45 -13.01 4.63
N ASP A 232 17.06 -14.02 3.89
CA ASP A 232 16.77 -13.94 2.45
C ASP A 232 15.26 -13.70 2.20
N CYS A 233 14.92 -13.02 1.10
CA CYS A 233 13.58 -13.16 0.53
C CYS A 233 13.54 -14.30 -0.49
N LEU A 234 12.33 -14.61 -0.95
CA LEU A 234 12.03 -15.66 -1.92
C LEU A 234 12.89 -15.62 -3.20
N PHE A 235 13.37 -14.44 -3.61
CA PHE A 235 14.23 -14.24 -4.78
C PHE A 235 15.74 -14.20 -4.44
N GLY A 236 16.13 -14.66 -3.26
CA GLY A 236 17.54 -14.74 -2.83
C GLY A 236 18.19 -13.43 -2.38
N LYS A 237 17.46 -12.31 -2.37
CA LYS A 237 18.01 -11.05 -1.84
C LYS A 237 18.18 -11.13 -0.32
N ARG A 238 19.38 -10.83 0.17
CA ARG A 238 19.72 -10.81 1.60
C ARG A 238 19.40 -9.46 2.25
N TYR A 239 18.90 -9.52 3.48
CA TYR A 239 18.62 -8.41 4.37
C TYR A 239 19.37 -8.62 5.68
N HIS A 240 20.46 -7.90 5.85
CA HIS A 240 21.26 -7.94 7.07
C HIS A 240 20.58 -7.16 8.19
N ALA A 241 20.67 -7.70 9.41
CA ALA A 241 20.15 -7.05 10.60
C ALA A 241 20.94 -7.47 11.84
N GLU A 242 21.03 -6.56 12.80
CA GLU A 242 21.51 -6.89 14.13
C GLU A 242 20.43 -7.67 14.90
N ARG A 243 20.82 -8.44 15.92
CA ARG A 243 19.92 -9.35 16.66
C ARG A 243 18.70 -8.63 17.26
N GLN A 244 18.88 -7.42 17.76
CA GLN A 244 17.81 -6.57 18.30
C GLN A 244 16.86 -6.03 17.22
N GLU A 245 17.25 -6.08 15.95
CA GLU A 245 16.43 -5.64 14.81
C GLU A 245 15.76 -6.80 14.08
N SER A 246 15.94 -8.04 14.55
CA SER A 246 15.35 -9.25 13.97
C SER A 246 13.84 -9.16 13.72
N TYR A 247 13.09 -8.50 14.61
CA TYR A 247 11.64 -8.30 14.45
C TYR A 247 11.26 -7.53 13.17
N LYS A 248 12.18 -6.73 12.61
CA LYS A 248 11.96 -5.99 11.35
C LYS A 248 12.09 -6.90 10.13
N MET A 249 12.74 -8.05 10.26
CA MET A 249 13.10 -8.91 9.13
C MET A 249 11.90 -9.59 8.49
N VAL A 250 10.85 -9.86 9.26
CA VAL A 250 9.57 -10.38 8.75
C VAL A 250 9.01 -9.45 7.67
N ASN A 251 8.98 -8.14 7.97
CA ASN A 251 8.56 -7.13 7.01
C ASN A 251 9.50 -7.05 5.80
N LYS A 252 10.81 -7.18 6.01
CA LYS A 252 11.80 -7.16 4.92
C LYS A 252 11.63 -8.33 3.95
N ARG A 253 11.43 -9.56 4.44
CA ARG A 253 11.23 -10.74 3.59
C ARG A 253 9.95 -10.60 2.75
N VAL A 254 8.84 -10.22 3.39
CA VAL A 254 7.54 -10.08 2.74
C VAL A 254 7.54 -8.93 1.72
N GLN A 255 7.88 -7.71 2.13
CA GLN A 255 7.90 -6.55 1.22
C GLN A 255 8.99 -6.69 0.16
N GLY A 256 10.10 -7.33 0.49
CA GLY A 256 11.17 -7.66 -0.43
C GLY A 256 10.69 -8.58 -1.56
N GLY A 257 10.01 -9.66 -1.21
CA GLY A 257 9.37 -10.57 -2.16
C GLY A 257 8.38 -9.82 -3.06
N SER A 258 7.44 -9.07 -2.48
CA SER A 258 6.47 -8.29 -3.25
C SER A 258 7.13 -7.27 -4.20
N ALA A 259 8.20 -6.62 -3.75
CA ALA A 259 8.92 -5.66 -4.58
C ALA A 259 9.62 -6.31 -5.77
N GLN A 260 10.13 -7.53 -5.60
CA GLN A 260 10.76 -8.29 -6.69
C GLN A 260 9.72 -8.81 -7.67
N VAL A 261 8.55 -9.25 -7.22
CA VAL A 261 7.42 -9.59 -8.11
C VAL A 261 7.07 -8.42 -9.03
N LEU A 262 6.95 -7.20 -8.49
CA LEU A 262 6.67 -6.02 -9.32
C LEU A 262 7.79 -5.74 -10.33
N LYS A 263 9.05 -5.85 -9.92
CA LYS A 263 10.21 -5.64 -10.79
C LYS A 263 10.26 -6.66 -11.92
N GLU A 264 10.09 -7.93 -11.59
CA GLU A 264 10.07 -9.03 -12.58
C GLU A 264 8.90 -8.84 -13.56
N GLY A 265 7.71 -8.50 -13.06
CA GLY A 265 6.56 -8.23 -13.91
C GLY A 265 6.76 -7.03 -14.82
N THR A 266 7.46 -6.00 -14.34
CA THR A 266 7.86 -4.87 -15.17
C THR A 266 8.75 -5.33 -16.32
N LEU A 267 9.75 -6.17 -16.04
CA LEU A 267 10.68 -6.68 -17.06
C LEU A 267 9.96 -7.56 -18.08
N GLN A 268 9.05 -8.43 -17.66
CA GLN A 268 8.25 -9.28 -18.55
C GLN A 268 7.36 -8.48 -19.48
N VAL A 269 6.66 -7.47 -18.95
CA VAL A 269 5.82 -6.58 -19.76
C VAL A 269 6.67 -5.79 -20.76
N LEU A 270 7.84 -5.28 -20.34
CA LEU A 270 8.76 -4.60 -21.25
C LEU A 270 9.34 -5.53 -22.31
N ALA A 271 9.60 -6.80 -21.99
CA ALA A 271 10.04 -7.81 -22.95
C ALA A 271 8.92 -8.13 -23.96
N LEU A 272 7.68 -8.30 -23.49
CA LEU A 272 6.50 -8.49 -24.33
C LEU A 272 6.36 -7.34 -25.35
N PHE A 273 6.52 -6.09 -24.91
CA PHE A 273 6.43 -4.92 -25.79
C PHE A 273 7.54 -4.83 -26.84
N LYS A 274 8.66 -5.53 -26.66
CA LYS A 274 9.69 -5.65 -27.71
C LYS A 274 9.29 -6.64 -28.80
N THR A 275 8.40 -7.59 -28.48
CA THR A 275 7.97 -8.65 -29.40
C THR A 275 6.66 -8.34 -30.11
N VAL A 276 5.79 -7.56 -29.47
CA VAL A 276 4.47 -7.18 -29.99
C VAL A 276 4.25 -5.70 -29.78
N ASP A 277 4.01 -4.96 -30.86
CA ASP A 277 3.65 -3.54 -30.78
C ASP A 277 2.17 -3.40 -30.41
N PHE A 278 1.92 -3.14 -29.13
CA PHE A 278 0.59 -2.81 -28.63
C PHE A 278 0.24 -1.33 -28.72
N GLY A 279 1.14 -0.48 -29.24
CA GLY A 279 1.05 0.97 -29.12
C GLY A 279 1.04 1.44 -27.67
N ALA A 280 1.73 0.69 -26.80
CA ALA A 280 1.71 0.86 -25.35
C ALA A 280 3.11 1.14 -24.78
N GLN A 281 3.16 1.84 -23.65
CA GLN A 281 4.39 2.14 -22.94
C GLN A 281 4.18 2.10 -21.43
N LEU A 282 5.25 1.83 -20.69
CA LEU A 282 5.27 1.97 -19.23
C LEU A 282 5.23 3.45 -18.85
N VAL A 283 4.26 3.84 -18.02
CA VAL A 283 4.19 5.19 -17.43
C VAL A 283 4.90 5.19 -16.09
N LEU A 284 4.48 4.32 -15.16
CA LEU A 284 5.02 4.32 -13.81
C LEU A 284 4.76 2.98 -13.07
N PRO A 285 5.79 2.37 -12.47
CA PRO A 285 5.60 1.35 -11.44
C PRO A 285 5.45 2.01 -10.06
N ILE A 286 4.32 1.82 -9.41
CA ILE A 286 4.00 2.47 -8.12
C ILE A 286 3.39 1.47 -7.13
N HIS A 287 4.01 1.34 -5.96
CA HIS A 287 3.61 0.37 -4.91
C HIS A 287 3.61 -1.08 -5.41
N ASP A 288 2.43 -1.62 -5.72
CA ASP A 288 2.09 -2.94 -6.25
C ASP A 288 1.35 -2.85 -7.60
N GLU A 289 1.28 -1.65 -8.19
CA GLU A 289 0.56 -1.31 -9.41
C GLU A 289 1.53 -0.92 -10.55
N LEU A 290 1.26 -1.42 -11.76
CA LEU A 290 1.88 -0.95 -13.00
C LEU A 290 0.90 -0.07 -13.77
N ILE A 291 1.31 1.18 -14.01
CA ILE A 291 0.61 2.13 -14.85
C ILE A 291 1.22 2.06 -16.24
N LEU A 292 0.41 1.65 -17.21
CA LEU A 292 0.74 1.62 -18.62
C LEU A 292 -0.16 2.62 -19.34
N GLU A 293 0.32 3.20 -20.43
CA GLU A 293 -0.56 3.91 -21.35
C GLU A 293 -0.53 3.26 -22.70
N ARG A 294 -1.64 3.35 -23.42
CA ARG A 294 -1.79 2.76 -24.74
C ARG A 294 -2.61 3.67 -25.63
N ARG A 295 -2.22 3.75 -26.91
CA ARG A 295 -2.93 4.53 -27.93
C ARG A 295 -4.36 3.99 -28.13
N ASN A 296 -5.31 4.91 -28.27
CA ASN A 296 -6.70 4.60 -28.58
C ASN A 296 -6.81 4.32 -30.09
N ASP A 297 -6.89 3.06 -30.46
CA ASP A 297 -6.98 2.58 -31.84
C ASP A 297 -8.26 1.76 -32.06
N ASN A 298 -8.25 0.46 -31.82
CA ASN A 298 -9.36 -0.47 -32.02
C ASN A 298 -9.63 -1.25 -30.70
N PRO A 299 -10.90 -1.39 -30.28
CA PRO A 299 -11.26 -2.19 -29.10
C PRO A 299 -10.75 -3.64 -29.11
N LYS A 300 -10.58 -4.27 -30.29
CA LYS A 300 -10.03 -5.62 -30.37
C LYS A 300 -8.57 -5.67 -29.91
N SER A 301 -7.73 -4.71 -30.33
CA SER A 301 -6.33 -4.67 -29.91
C SER A 301 -6.19 -4.30 -28.43
N GLU A 302 -7.13 -3.53 -27.87
CA GLU A 302 -7.23 -3.30 -26.43
C GLU A 302 -7.44 -4.61 -25.64
N TYR A 303 -8.39 -5.44 -26.06
CA TYR A 303 -8.67 -6.72 -25.39
C TYR A 303 -7.43 -7.63 -25.37
N TYR A 304 -6.74 -7.77 -26.51
CA TYR A 304 -5.52 -8.57 -26.59
C TYR A 304 -4.38 -8.00 -25.74
N PHE A 305 -4.22 -6.67 -25.74
CA PHE A 305 -3.24 -6.00 -24.89
C PHE A 305 -3.48 -6.29 -23.41
N VAL A 306 -4.69 -6.05 -22.92
CA VAL A 306 -5.01 -6.26 -21.50
C VAL A 306 -4.81 -7.72 -21.11
N ARG A 307 -5.28 -8.66 -21.94
CA ARG A 307 -5.14 -10.09 -21.69
C ARG A 307 -3.66 -10.50 -21.66
N ALA A 308 -2.87 -10.09 -22.64
CA ALA A 308 -1.45 -10.45 -22.72
C ALA A 308 -0.66 -9.92 -21.52
N VAL A 309 -0.80 -8.62 -21.20
CA VAL A 309 -0.12 -8.02 -20.05
C VAL A 309 -0.55 -8.69 -18.74
N LYS A 310 -1.87 -8.91 -18.55
CA LYS A 310 -2.37 -9.61 -17.36
C LYS A 310 -1.80 -11.02 -17.26
N GLU A 311 -1.76 -11.77 -18.36
CA GLU A 311 -1.23 -13.13 -18.38
C GLU A 311 0.26 -13.21 -18.00
N GLU A 312 1.09 -12.27 -18.47
CA GLU A 312 2.50 -12.17 -18.05
C GLU A 312 2.61 -11.94 -16.54
N LEU A 313 1.92 -10.90 -16.04
CA LEU A 313 1.97 -10.53 -14.62
C LEU A 313 1.45 -11.64 -13.69
N GLU A 314 0.40 -12.35 -14.10
CA GLU A 314 -0.19 -13.43 -13.30
C GLU A 314 0.69 -14.69 -13.23
N LYS A 315 1.57 -14.93 -14.22
CA LYS A 315 2.42 -16.13 -14.30
C LYS A 315 3.76 -16.03 -13.58
N ILE A 316 4.13 -14.87 -13.03
CA ILE A 316 5.42 -14.67 -12.35
C ILE A 316 5.72 -15.73 -11.29
N ASP A 317 4.71 -16.20 -10.58
CA ASP A 317 4.92 -17.22 -9.53
C ASP A 317 5.33 -18.60 -10.08
N GLN A 318 5.02 -18.90 -11.35
CA GLN A 318 5.55 -20.08 -12.03
C GLN A 318 7.08 -20.03 -12.15
N LEU A 319 7.69 -18.83 -12.20
CA LEU A 319 9.15 -18.66 -12.17
C LEU A 319 9.76 -19.06 -10.83
N MET A 320 8.97 -19.06 -9.75
CA MET A 320 9.40 -19.44 -8.42
C MET A 320 9.15 -20.94 -8.13
N GLY A 321 8.63 -21.69 -9.10
CA GLY A 321 8.33 -23.12 -8.95
C GLY A 321 7.18 -23.44 -8.00
N LEU A 322 6.38 -22.43 -7.63
CA LEU A 322 5.31 -22.55 -6.65
C LEU A 322 3.96 -22.95 -7.27
N GLY A 323 3.84 -22.83 -8.59
CA GLY A 323 2.64 -23.24 -9.33
C GLY A 323 1.39 -22.41 -8.99
N LEU A 324 1.55 -21.23 -8.40
CA LEU A 324 0.47 -20.29 -8.15
C LEU A 324 0.34 -19.34 -9.35
N ARG A 325 -0.86 -18.79 -9.47
CA ARG A 325 -1.15 -17.71 -10.41
C ARG A 325 -1.51 -16.50 -9.58
N LEU A 326 -0.71 -15.45 -9.69
CA LEU A 326 -1.00 -14.19 -9.01
C LEU A 326 -2.30 -13.60 -9.59
N ARG A 327 -3.01 -12.81 -8.81
CA ARG A 327 -4.22 -12.11 -9.24
C ARG A 327 -3.86 -10.66 -9.50
N VAL A 328 -4.22 -10.20 -10.69
CA VAL A 328 -4.01 -8.83 -11.13
C VAL A 328 -5.36 -8.20 -11.45
N ASP A 329 -5.75 -7.22 -10.66
CA ASP A 329 -6.92 -6.40 -10.93
C ASP A 329 -6.57 -5.35 -11.98
N VAL A 330 -7.44 -5.20 -12.98
CA VAL A 330 -7.23 -4.25 -14.08
C VAL A 330 -8.27 -3.15 -14.01
N SER A 331 -7.81 -1.90 -14.06
CA SER A 331 -8.66 -0.74 -14.25
C SER A 331 -8.09 0.16 -15.33
N LYS A 332 -8.92 1.02 -15.92
CA LYS A 332 -8.49 1.97 -16.95
C LYS A 332 -9.11 3.35 -16.77
N THR A 333 -8.52 4.35 -17.41
CA THR A 333 -9.07 5.70 -17.51
C THR A 333 -8.60 6.42 -18.76
N SER A 334 -9.52 7.11 -19.42
CA SER A 334 -9.23 8.04 -20.52
C SER A 334 -9.29 9.51 -20.06
N THR A 335 -9.62 9.78 -18.80
CA THR A 335 -9.78 11.14 -18.26
C THR A 335 -8.64 11.48 -17.30
N ASN A 336 -8.64 10.89 -16.11
CA ASN A 336 -7.68 11.19 -15.06
C ASN A 336 -7.48 10.04 -14.07
N TRP A 337 -6.40 10.09 -13.29
CA TRP A 337 -6.00 9.04 -12.36
C TRP A 337 -6.96 8.87 -11.17
N ALA A 338 -7.78 9.87 -10.85
CA ALA A 338 -8.77 9.77 -9.78
C ALA A 338 -9.99 8.91 -10.19
N GLU A 339 -10.36 8.95 -11.47
CA GLU A 339 -11.54 8.31 -12.03
C GLU A 339 -11.14 7.09 -12.86
N LYS A 340 -11.25 5.91 -12.26
CA LYS A 340 -10.93 4.64 -12.93
C LYS A 340 -12.16 3.77 -13.06
N GLU A 341 -12.30 3.10 -14.18
CA GLU A 341 -13.28 2.03 -14.37
C GLU A 341 -12.62 0.66 -14.34
N THR A 342 -13.31 -0.34 -13.81
CA THR A 342 -12.80 -1.72 -13.75
C THR A 342 -12.91 -2.39 -15.12
N VAL A 343 -11.83 -3.02 -15.58
CA VAL A 343 -11.83 -3.78 -16.83
C VAL A 343 -12.17 -5.23 -16.51
N LYS A 344 -13.32 -5.71 -16.99
CA LYS A 344 -13.67 -7.13 -16.92
C LYS A 344 -12.92 -7.86 -18.03
N CYS A 345 -12.03 -8.77 -17.65
CA CYS A 345 -11.19 -9.56 -18.56
C CYS A 345 -11.59 -11.03 -18.51
#